data_AF-A0A0A0F1C2-F1
#
_entry.id   AF-A0A0A0F1C2-F1
#
_cell.length_a   1.000
_cell.length_b   1.000
_cell.length_c   1.000
_cell.angle_alpha   90.00
_cell.angle_beta   90.00
_cell.angle_gamma   90.00
#
_symmetry.space_group_name_H-M   'P 1'
#
loop_
_entity.id
_entity.type
_entity.pdbx_description
1 polymer ?
#
loop_
_entity_poly.entity_id
_entity_poly.type
_entity_poly.pdbx_seq_one_letter_code
_entity_poly.pdbx_strand_id
1 'polypeptide(L)' 'MTIDINTLSARELETLITKARKRKTTLNKRKPVTQVRKKLAQLAKNEGYTLNELFGTGGGAPA' A
#
# COMPACT_ATOMS: atom_id res chain seq x y z
N MET A 1 8.40 -16.28 -5.25
CA MET A 1 7.69 -17.27 -6.08
C MET A 1 7.92 -16.92 -7.53
N THR A 2 8.36 -17.89 -8.33
CA THR A 2 8.52 -17.79 -9.78
C THR A 2 7.25 -18.34 -10.45
N ILE A 3 6.76 -17.65 -11.48
CA ILE A 3 5.62 -18.11 -12.29
C ILE A 3 6.20 -18.39 -13.68
N ASP A 4 6.06 -19.63 -14.17
CA ASP A 4 6.36 -19.95 -15.57
C ASP A 4 5.15 -19.59 -16.43
N ILE A 5 5.34 -18.69 -17.38
CA ILE A 5 4.27 -18.20 -18.25
C ILE A 5 4.03 -19.12 -19.45
N ASN A 6 4.97 -20.02 -19.75
CA ASN A 6 4.89 -20.89 -20.92
C ASN A 6 3.96 -22.09 -20.70
N THR A 7 3.65 -22.40 -19.44
CA THR A 7 2.72 -23.48 -19.07
C THR A 7 1.26 -23.03 -19.02
N LEU A 8 0.98 -21.73 -19.22
CA LEU A 8 -0.35 -21.16 -19.13
C LEU A 8 -1.06 -21.24 -20.49
N SER A 9 -2.34 -21.58 -20.46
CA SER A 9 -3.20 -21.44 -21.64
C SER A 9 -3.42 -19.96 -22.00
N ALA A 10 -3.86 -19.70 -23.24
CA ALA A 10 -4.18 -18.34 -23.69
C ALA A 10 -5.18 -17.62 -22.76
N ARG A 11 -6.18 -18.33 -22.24
CA ARG A 11 -7.18 -17.78 -21.31
C ARG A 11 -6.59 -17.44 -19.95
N GLU A 12 -5.65 -18.25 -19.46
CA GLU A 12 -4.98 -18.01 -18.19
C GLU A 12 -3.99 -16.84 -18.29
N LEU A 13 -3.30 -16.71 -19.42
CA LEU A 13 -2.46 -15.55 -19.73
C LEU A 13 -3.27 -14.25 -19.74
N GLU A 14 -4.39 -14.22 -20.46
CA GLU A 14 -5.35 -13.11 -20.47
C GLU A 14 -5.81 -12.73 -19.05
N THR A 15 -6.17 -13.74 -18.25
CA THR A 15 -6.59 -13.55 -16.86
C THR A 15 -5.45 -12.99 -15.99
N LEU A 16 -4.24 -13.50 -16.15
CA LEU A 16 -3.06 -13.04 -15.41
C LEU A 16 -2.73 -11.59 -15.77
N ILE A 17 -2.71 -11.25 -17.05
CA ILE A 17 -2.48 -9.88 -17.54
C ILE A 17 -3.51 -8.92 -16.96
N THR A 18 -4.79 -9.29 -16.99
CA THR A 18 -5.88 -8.48 -16.44
C THR A 18 -5.71 -8.23 -14.94
N LYS A 19 -5.42 -9.28 -14.16
CA LYS A 19 -5.16 -9.16 -12.72
C LYS A 19 -3.92 -8.32 -12.43
N ALA A 20 -2.84 -8.53 -13.18
CA ALA A 20 -1.59 -7.78 -13.03
C ALA A 20 -1.79 -6.29 -13.33
N ARG A 21 -2.54 -5.96 -14.40
CA ARG A 21 -2.92 -4.57 -14.73
C ARG A 21 -3.73 -3.93 -13.61
N LYS A 22 -4.78 -4.60 -13.12
CA LYS A 22 -5.60 -4.10 -11.99
C LYS A 22 -4.74 -3.85 -10.76
N ARG A 23 -3.86 -4.79 -10.41
CA ARG A 23 -2.92 -4.65 -9.28
C ARG A 23 -1.98 -3.45 -9.50
N LYS A 24 -1.38 -3.31 -10.69
CA LYS A 24 -0.52 -2.17 -11.04
C LYS A 24 -1.27 -0.85 -10.91
N THR A 25 -2.51 -0.76 -11.39
CA THR A 25 -3.34 0.45 -11.25
C THR A 25 -3.65 0.76 -9.78
N THR A 26 -3.98 -0.24 -8.96
CA THR A 26 -4.20 -0.04 -7.52
C THR A 26 -2.93 0.42 -6.80
N LEU A 27 -1.79 -0.18 -7.13
CA LEU A 27 -0.49 0.19 -6.58
C LEU A 27 -0.03 1.58 -7.06
N ASN A 28 -0.32 1.96 -8.30
CA ASN A 28 0.00 3.29 -8.81
C ASN A 28 -0.90 4.37 -8.20
N LYS A 29 -2.18 4.07 -7.92
CA LYS A 29 -3.11 4.99 -7.25
C LYS A 29 -2.78 5.20 -5.78
N ARG A 30 -2.28 4.17 -5.08
CA ARG A 30 -1.89 4.26 -3.66
C ARG A 30 -0.37 4.36 -3.54
N LYS A 31 0.14 5.53 -3.15
CA LYS A 31 1.56 5.65 -2.77
C LYS A 31 1.89 4.56 -1.73
N PRO A 32 3.05 3.89 -1.82
CA PRO A 32 3.42 2.84 -0.89
C PRO A 32 3.22 3.30 0.56
N VAL A 33 2.58 2.46 1.38
CA VAL A 33 2.23 2.82 2.77
C VAL A 33 3.45 3.30 3.56
N THR A 34 4.62 2.73 3.30
CA THR A 34 5.90 3.14 3.89
C THR A 34 6.27 4.58 3.52
N GLN A 35 6.07 4.97 2.25
CA GLN A 35 6.33 6.35 1.81
C GLN A 35 5.34 7.34 2.44
N VAL A 36 4.07 6.97 2.55
CA VAL A 36 3.04 7.81 3.18
C VAL A 36 3.34 7.98 4.68
N ARG A 37 3.64 6.89 5.40
CA ARG A 37 4.01 6.93 6.82
C ARG A 37 5.25 7.79 7.05
N LYS A 38 6.28 7.66 6.21
CA LYS A 38 7.50 8.49 6.32
C LYS A 38 7.15 9.99 6.19
N LYS A 39 6.32 10.35 5.22
CA LYS A 39 5.88 11.75 5.02
C LYS A 39 5.08 12.28 6.20
N LEU A 40 4.14 11.50 6.73
CA LEU A 40 3.34 11.89 7.88
C LEU A 40 4.20 12.04 9.14
N ALA A 41 5.11 11.09 9.40
CA ALA A 41 6.03 11.17 10.53
C ALA A 41 6.95 12.39 10.43
N GLN A 42 7.44 12.69 9.23
CA GLN A 42 8.29 13.85 9.00
C GLN A 42 7.52 15.16 9.17
N LEU A 43 6.28 15.24 8.69
CA LEU A 43 5.41 16.39 8.91
C LEU A 43 5.15 16.60 10.41
N ALA A 44 4.72 15.56 11.13
CA ALA A 44 4.49 15.64 12.57
C ALA A 44 5.75 16.14 13.31
N LYS A 45 6.92 15.57 12.97
CA LYS A 45 8.19 15.95 13.58
C LYS A 45 8.55 17.42 13.32
N ASN A 46 8.29 17.94 12.12
CA ASN A 46 8.55 19.34 11.78
C ASN A 46 7.70 20.28 12.64
N GLU A 47 6.49 19.86 13.01
CA GLU A 47 5.59 20.60 13.90
C GLU A 47 5.85 20.33 15.40
N GLY A 48 6.86 19.53 15.74
CA GLY A 48 7.22 19.20 17.12
C GLY A 48 6.40 18.07 17.75
N TYR A 49 5.63 17.32 16.95
CA TYR A 49 4.77 16.23 17.40
C TYR A 49 5.23 14.86 16.91
N THR A 50 4.80 13.83 17.63
CA THR A 50 4.86 12.43 17.18
C THR A 50 3.49 11.99 16.65
N LEU A 51 3.47 10.98 15.77
CA LEU A 51 2.21 10.41 15.29
C LEU A 51 1.35 9.83 16.43
N ASN A 52 1.98 9.39 17.52
CA ASN A 52 1.27 8.85 18.68
C ASN A 52 0.50 9.95 19.43
N GLU A 53 1.05 11.15 19.53
CA GLU A 53 0.37 12.29 20.15
C GLU A 53 -0.79 12.78 19.28
N LEU A 54 -0.62 12.76 17.95
CA LEU A 54 -1.63 13.25 17.01
C LEU A 54 -2.81 12.29 16.80
N PHE A 55 -2.56 10.98 16.85
CA PHE A 55 -3.55 9.96 16.47
C PHE A 55 -3.81 8.91 17.55
N GLY A 56 -3.12 8.99 18.69
CA GLY A 56 -3.20 8.01 19.77
C GLY A 56 -2.52 6.68 19.42
N THR A 57 -2.10 5.94 20.45
CA THR A 57 -1.63 4.56 20.31
C THR A 57 -2.82 3.60 20.35
N GLY A 58 -3.67 3.60 19.31
CA GLY A 58 -4.67 2.54 19.02
C GLY A 58 -5.29 1.79 20.20
N GLY A 59 -5.78 2.52 21.22
CA GLY A 59 -6.28 1.92 22.46
C GLY A 59 -6.97 2.95 23.33
N GLY A 60 -8.19 3.34 22.93
CA GLY A 60 -9.05 4.21 23.74
C GLY A 60 -9.72 5.29 22.89
N ALA A 61 -10.85 4.94 22.29
CA ALA A 61 -11.88 5.94 22.05
C ALA A 61 -12.57 6.20 23.40
N PRO A 62 -12.70 7.45 23.89
CA PRO A 62 -13.73 7.76 24.87
C PRO A 62 -15.09 7.77 24.15
N ALA A 63 -16.09 7.20 24.84
CA ALA A 63 -17.49 7.14 24.42
C ALA A 63 -18.15 8.52 24.41
#